data_AF-A0A2T3Y0U5-F1
#
_entry.id   AF-A0A2T3Y0U5-F1
#
_cell.length_a   1.000
_cell.length_b   1.000
_cell.length_c   1.000
_cell.angle_alpha   90.00
_cell.angle_beta   90.00
_cell.angle_gamma   90.00
#
_symmetry.space_group_name_H-M   'P 1'
#
loop_
_entity.id
_entity.type
_entity.pdbx_description
1 polymer ?
#
loop_
_entity_poly.entity_id
_entity_poly.type
_entity_poly.pdbx_seq_one_letter_code
_entity_poly.pdbx_strand_id
1 'polypeptide(L)' 'MAALGRIVRNQRARSQLRIDDASDLVGVTHNVLSKIENGQSVGLAKLFKVLNGLGLKLLVVTPTEAEDALDVLRQDAESA' A
#
# COMPACT_ATOMS: atom_id res chain seq x y z
N MET A 1 11.70 -3.45 -1.82
CA MET A 1 10.37 -3.17 -1.24
C MET A 1 9.27 -4.10 -1.79
N ALA A 2 9.56 -5.39 -2.00
CA ALA A 2 8.63 -6.29 -2.68
C ALA A 2 7.33 -6.55 -1.88
N ALA A 3 7.42 -6.62 -0.55
CA ALA A 3 6.25 -6.81 0.31
C ALA A 3 5.26 -5.63 0.21
N LEU A 4 5.75 -4.39 0.33
CA LEU A 4 4.94 -3.19 0.19
C LEU A 4 4.30 -3.11 -1.21
N GLY A 5 5.07 -3.37 -2.27
CA GLY A 5 4.54 -3.38 -3.64
C GLY A 5 3.40 -4.37 -3.84
N ARG A 6 3.50 -5.57 -3.25
CA ARG A 6 2.40 -6.55 -3.26
C ARG A 6 1.16 -6.05 -2.52
N ILE A 7 1.31 -5.40 -1.37
CA ILE A 7 0.17 -4.81 -0.63
C ILE A 7 -0.54 -3.77 -1.51
N VAL A 8 0.21 -2.88 -2.15
CA VAL A 8 -0.34 -1.86 -3.06
C VAL A 8 -1.07 -2.50 -4.24
N ARG A 9 -0.44 -3.50 -4.88
CA ARG A 9 -1.05 -4.23 -6.01
C ARG A 9 -2.33 -4.96 -5.62
N ASN A 10 -2.33 -5.62 -4.47
CA ASN A 10 -3.49 -6.34 -3.95
C ASN A 10 -4.63 -5.38 -3.61
N GLN A 11 -4.32 -4.22 -3.03
CA GLN A 11 -5.33 -3.21 -2.76
C GLN A 11 -5.96 -2.68 -4.05
N ARG A 12 -5.16 -2.33 -5.06
CA ARG A 12 -5.71 -1.93 -6.36
C ARG A 12 -6.58 -3.03 -6.99
N ALA A 13 -6.13 -4.28 -6.93
CA ALA A 13 -6.88 -5.42 -7.46
C ALA A 13 -8.23 -5.62 -6.74
N ARG A 14 -8.26 -5.45 -5.41
CA ARG A 14 -9.49 -5.47 -4.61
C ARG A 14 -10.45 -4.34 -4.99
N SER A 15 -9.91 -3.17 -5.35
CA SER A 15 -10.71 -2.05 -5.89
C SER A 15 -11.13 -2.24 -7.35
N GLN A 16 -10.77 -3.36 -8.00
CA GLN A 16 -11.08 -3.67 -9.41
C GLN A 16 -10.62 -2.61 -10.42
N LEU A 17 -9.61 -1.81 -10.07
CA LEU A 17 -9.07 -0.79 -10.96
C LEU A 17 -7.96 -1.36 -11.83
N ARG A 18 -7.99 -1.06 -13.14
CA ARG A 18 -6.80 -1.25 -13.98
C ARG A 18 -5.71 -0.29 -13.53
N ILE A 19 -4.46 -0.63 -13.85
CA ILE A 19 -3.33 0.19 -13.43
C ILE A 19 -3.39 1.60 -14.02
N ASP A 20 -3.87 1.74 -15.26
CA ASP A 20 -4.07 3.04 -15.91
C ASP A 20 -5.10 3.87 -15.14
N ASP A 21 -6.32 3.33 -14.96
CA ASP A 21 -7.43 3.99 -14.22
C ASP A 21 -7.02 4.39 -12.80
N ALA A 22 -6.31 3.51 -12.09
CA ALA A 22 -5.82 3.79 -10.75
C ALA A 22 -4.76 4.90 -10.74
N SER A 23 -3.85 4.90 -11.72
CA SER A 23 -2.82 5.93 -11.80
C SER A 23 -3.43 7.31 -12.10
N ASP A 24 -4.43 7.37 -12.97
CA ASP A 24 -5.17 8.60 -13.29
C ASP A 24 -5.98 9.10 -12.08
N LEU A 25 -6.71 8.21 -11.40
CA LEU A 25 -7.51 8.54 -10.21
C LEU A 25 -6.64 9.07 -9.06
N VAL A 26 -5.47 8.47 -8.85
CA VAL A 26 -4.50 8.93 -7.84
C VAL A 26 -3.76 10.19 -8.31
N GLY A 27 -3.71 10.47 -9.62
CA GLY A 27 -2.94 11.56 -10.21
C GLY A 27 -1.44 11.31 -10.19
N VAL A 28 -1.00 10.09 -10.53
CA VAL A 28 0.41 9.72 -10.77
C VAL A 28 0.53 9.09 -12.15
N THR A 29 1.74 8.99 -12.69
CA THR A 29 1.92 8.29 -13.97
C THR A 29 1.80 6.79 -13.80
N HIS A 30 1.33 6.08 -14.84
CA HIS A 30 1.33 4.61 -14.91
C HIS A 30 2.67 4.00 -14.47
N ASN A 31 3.79 4.56 -14.95
CA ASN A 31 5.13 4.11 -14.60
C ASN A 31 5.40 4.21 -13.09
N VAL A 32 4.98 5.29 -12.42
CA VAL A 32 5.16 5.44 -10.96
C VAL A 32 4.41 4.35 -10.21
N LEU A 33 3.13 4.12 -10.56
CA LEU A 33 2.33 3.08 -9.90
C LEU A 33 2.90 1.68 -10.17
N SER A 34 3.30 1.40 -11.41
CA SER A 34 3.94 0.14 -11.79
C SER A 34 5.24 -0.12 -11.02
N LYS A 35 6.10 0.90 -10.86
CA LYS A 35 7.33 0.79 -10.06
C LYS A 35 7.03 0.43 -8.61
N ILE A 36 6.03 1.08 -8.01
CA ILE A 36 5.63 0.80 -6.62
C ILE A 36 5.12 -0.64 -6.49
N GLU A 37 4.22 -1.10 -7.37
CA GLU A 37 3.68 -2.46 -7.34
C GLU A 37 4.75 -3.53 -7.49
N ASN A 38 5.79 -3.24 -8.27
CA ASN A 38 6.94 -4.12 -8.47
C ASN A 38 8.04 -3.92 -7.40
N GLY A 39 7.80 -3.10 -6.37
CA GLY A 39 8.71 -2.89 -5.25
C GLY A 39 10.01 -2.14 -5.61
N GLN A 40 10.01 -1.41 -6.73
CA GLN A 40 11.11 -0.57 -7.19
C GLN A 40 11.12 0.78 -6.46
N SER A 41 12.27 1.44 -6.44
CA SER A 41 12.43 2.73 -5.76
C SER A 41 11.66 3.85 -6.46
N VAL A 42 10.95 4.66 -5.66
CA VAL A 42 10.25 5.88 -6.06
C VAL A 42 10.43 6.95 -5.00
N GLY A 43 10.18 8.21 -5.35
CA GLY A 43 10.19 9.29 -4.36
C GLY A 43 9.10 9.11 -3.30
N LEU A 44 9.44 9.40 -2.04
CA LEU A 44 8.57 9.19 -0.88
C LEU A 44 7.20 9.90 -1.02
N ALA A 45 7.18 11.13 -1.55
CA ALA A 45 5.95 11.87 -1.80
C ALA A 45 5.01 11.14 -2.78
N LYS A 46 5.57 10.49 -3.82
CA LYS A 46 4.79 9.70 -4.78
C LYS A 46 4.22 8.44 -4.14
N LEU A 47 5.02 7.78 -3.29
CA LEU A 47 4.56 6.62 -2.52
C LEU A 47 3.38 7.00 -1.62
N PHE A 48 3.50 8.06 -0.82
CA PHE A 48 2.41 8.50 0.06
C PHE A 48 1.15 8.91 -0.70
N LYS A 49 1.31 9.55 -1.87
CA LYS A 49 0.18 9.88 -2.74
C LYS A 49 -0.57 8.62 -3.18
N VAL A 50 0.15 7.59 -3.62
CA VAL A 50 -0.43 6.30 -4.02
C VAL A 50 -1.09 5.58 -2.85
N LEU A 51 -0.43 5.51 -1.69
CA LEU A 51 -1.01 4.87 -0.52
C LEU A 51 -2.33 5.54 -0.14
N ASN A 52 -2.34 6.87 0.01
CA ASN A 52 -3.55 7.61 0.35
C ASN A 52 -4.65 7.46 -0.71
N GLY A 53 -4.31 7.54 -1.99
CA GLY A 53 -5.29 7.42 -3.08
C GLY A 53 -5.91 6.03 -3.23
N LEU A 54 -5.25 4.98 -2.75
CA LEU A 54 -5.78 3.61 -2.70
C LEU A 54 -6.40 3.24 -1.35
N GLY A 55 -6.50 4.19 -0.41
CA GLY A 55 -7.05 3.96 0.93
C GLY A 55 -6.10 3.19 1.87
N LEU A 56 -4.81 3.14 1.57
CA LEU A 56 -3.78 2.56 2.44
C LEU A 56 -3.17 3.63 3.35
N LYS A 57 -2.78 3.20 4.55
CA LYS A 57 -2.04 4.02 5.51
C LYS A 57 -0.72 3.34 5.87
N LEU A 58 0.30 4.15 6.12
CA LEU A 58 1.60 3.68 6.62
C LEU A 58 1.76 4.16 8.05
N LEU A 59 2.03 3.22 8.95
CA LEU A 59 2.37 3.50 10.34
C LEU A 59 3.88 3.35 10.51
N VAL A 60 4.50 4.30 11.20
CA VAL A 60 5.91 4.24 11.60
C VAL A 60 5.93 4.27 13.11
N VAL A 61 6.39 3.17 13.69
CA VAL A 61 6.37 2.89 15.12
C VAL A 61 7.67 2.22 15.53
N THR A 62 7.92 2.16 16.83
CA THR A 62 8.99 1.36 17.40
C THR A 62 8.72 -0.14 17.20
N PRO A 63 9.74 -1.01 17.27
CA PRO A 63 9.55 -2.46 17.14
C PRO A 63 8.54 -3.03 18.13
N THR A 64 8.59 -2.59 19.39
CA THR A 64 7.65 -3.03 20.44
C THR A 64 6.21 -2.67 20.10
N GLU A 65 5.96 -1.42 19.71
CA GLU A 65 4.63 -0.98 19.28
C GLU A 65 4.15 -1.72 18.01
N ALA A 66 5.06 -2.15 17.13
CA ALA A 66 4.71 -2.93 15.95
C ALA A 66 4.30 -4.37 16.30
N GLU A 67 4.97 -5.00 17.27
CA GLU A 67 4.61 -6.32 17.80
C GLU A 67 3.23 -6.27 18.46
N ASP A 68 3.01 -5.29 19.35
CA ASP A 68 1.72 -5.06 20.00
C ASP A 68 0.58 -4.87 18.97
N ALA A 69 0.82 -4.07 17.93
CA ALA A 69 -0.17 -3.83 16.88
C ALA A 69 -0.49 -5.09 16.06
N LEU A 70 0.53 -5.93 15.77
CA LEU A 70 0.33 -7.17 15.01
C LEU A 70 -0.47 -8.21 15.80
N ASP A 71 -0.28 -8.29 17.11
CA ASP A 71 -0.99 -9.23 17.96
C ASP A 71 -2.48 -8.88 18.04
N VAL A 72 -2.81 -7.59 18.19
CA VAL A 72 -4.21 -7.11 18.15
C VAL A 72 -4.86 -7.41 16.79
N LEU A 73 -4.18 -7.11 15.67
CA LEU A 73 -4.72 -7.33 14.33
C LEU A 73 -4.95 -8.83 14.01
N ARG A 74 -4.16 -9.74 14.59
CA ARG A 74 -4.35 -11.19 14.45
C ARG A 74 -5.59 -11.67 15.20
N GLN A 75 -5.82 -11.17 16.41
CA GLN A 75 -6.97 -11.53 17.23
C GLN A 75 -8.30 -11.13 16.56
N ASP A 76 -8.34 -9.95 15.93
CA ASP A 76 -9.50 -9.49 15.17
C ASP A 76 -9.79 -10.39 13.95
N ALA A 77 -8.75 -10.86 13.27
CA ALA A 77 -8.89 -11.74 12.10
C ALA A 77 -9.32 -13.18 12.46
N GLU A 78 -9.00 -13.66 13.66
CA GLU A 78 -9.43 -14.97 14.16
C GLU A 78 -10.86 -14.94 14.72
N SER A 79 -11.38 -13.76 15.03
CA SER A 79 -12.72 -13.55 15.58
C SER A 79 -13.81 -13.30 14.51
N ALA A 80 -13.42 -13.17 13.23
CA ALA A 80 -14.28 -12.84 12.10
C ALA A 80 -14.43 -14.00 11.11
#